data_AF-A0A0M3J9K5-F1
#
_entry.id   AF-A0A0M3J9K5-F1
#
_cell.length_a   1.000
_cell.length_b   1.000
_cell.length_c   1.000
_cell.angle_alpha   90.00
_cell.angle_beta   90.00
_cell.angle_gamma   90.00
#
_symmetry.space_group_name_H-M   'P 1'
#
loop_
_entity.id
_entity.type
_entity.pdbx_description
1 polymer ?
#
loop_
_entity_poly.entity_id
_entity_poly.type
_entity_poly.pdbx_seq_one_letter_code
_entity_poly.pdbx_strand_id
1 'polypeptide(L)'
;RFQGDIPSQVAVQEIIDQVDDSVDQDAQKTTKKRKYFIGSEHIGVPRINTEIETFMKDGMIEDWDMFEKMVDYAYANVFFAESKYQPVLFSECAWNAKQKREKLMELMFEKYNVPAFFLVKNAVLA
;
A
#
# COMPACT_ATOMS: atom_id res chain seq x y z
N ARG A 1 -7.70 4.35 -24.25
CA ARG A 1 -8.68 4.56 -23.15
C ARG A 1 -7.89 4.40 -21.86
N PHE A 2 -7.71 5.46 -21.09
CA PHE A 2 -7.05 5.39 -19.79
C PHE A 2 -8.01 4.71 -18.82
N GLN A 3 -7.88 3.40 -18.68
CA GLN A 3 -8.58 2.62 -17.67
C GLN A 3 -7.56 2.33 -16.57
N GLY A 4 -7.17 3.39 -15.86
CA GLY A 4 -6.25 3.32 -14.75
C GLY A 4 -7.04 3.01 -13.49
N ASP A 5 -7.53 1.78 -13.37
CA ASP A 5 -8.14 1.32 -12.13
C ASP A 5 -7.04 1.15 -11.08
N ILE A 6 -7.25 1.72 -9.90
CA ILE A 6 -6.32 1.54 -8.78
C ILE A 6 -6.58 0.13 -8.20
N PRO A 7 -5.58 -0.76 -8.21
CA PRO A 7 -5.78 -2.14 -7.77
C PRO A 7 -5.97 -2.22 -6.24
N SER A 8 -6.97 -3.01 -5.81
CA SER A 8 -7.22 -3.34 -4.40
C SER A 8 -6.48 -4.58 -3.90
N GLN A 9 -5.84 -5.30 -4.83
CA GLN A 9 -5.09 -6.52 -4.60
C GLN A 9 -3.65 -6.34 -5.09
N VAL A 10 -2.71 -6.93 -4.36
CA VAL A 10 -1.28 -6.86 -4.65
C VAL A 10 -0.71 -8.27 -4.57
N ALA A 11 0.09 -8.66 -5.56
CA ALA A 11 0.83 -9.91 -5.50
C ALA A 11 2.12 -9.70 -4.68
N VAL A 12 2.29 -10.49 -3.63
CA VAL A 12 3.39 -10.42 -2.67
C VAL A 12 4.22 -11.68 -2.80
N GLN A 13 5.51 -11.52 -3.08
CA GLN A 13 6.47 -12.62 -3.11
C GLN A 13 7.38 -12.55 -1.89
N GLU A 14 7.41 -13.61 -1.08
CA GLU A 14 8.38 -13.75 0.01
C GLU A 14 9.75 -14.15 -0.57
N ILE A 15 10.77 -13.34 -0.29
CA ILE A 15 12.16 -13.67 -0.60
C ILE A 15 12.80 -14.17 0.69
N ILE A 16 13.13 -15.46 0.69
CA ILE A 16 13.94 -16.08 1.74
C ILE A 16 15.40 -15.85 1.33
N ASP A 17 16.08 -14.92 2.00
CA ASP A 17 17.53 -14.83 1.90
C ASP A 17 18.08 -16.16 2.49
N GLN A 18 18.80 -16.96 1.70
CA GLN A 18 19.60 -18.06 2.25
C GLN A 18 20.66 -17.42 3.16
N VAL A 19 20.48 -17.58 4.46
CA VAL A 19 21.43 -17.10 5.46
C VAL A 19 22.67 -17.99 5.35
N ASP A 20 23.83 -17.38 5.10
CA ASP A 20 25.12 -18.08 5.11
C ASP A 20 25.38 -18.56 6.56
N ASP A 21 25.63 -19.86 6.73
CA ASP A 21 25.64 -20.57 8.02
C ASP A 21 26.93 -20.34 8.85
N SER A 22 27.47 -19.12 8.82
CA SER A 22 28.67 -18.77 9.59
C SER A 22 28.50 -17.47 10.38
N VAL A 23 28.43 -17.68 11.71
CA VAL A 23 28.78 -16.80 12.83
C VAL A 23 27.61 -16.21 13.68
N ASP A 24 27.59 -16.73 14.91
CA ASP A 24 27.04 -16.29 16.21
C ASP A 24 25.54 -16.32 16.53
N GLN A 25 25.24 -17.13 17.56
CA GLN A 25 23.96 -17.28 18.25
C GLN A 25 23.69 -16.09 19.16
N ASP A 26 23.00 -15.06 18.66
CA ASP A 26 22.18 -14.17 19.50
C ASP A 26 21.05 -13.53 18.66
N ALA A 27 19.83 -14.01 18.90
CA ALA A 27 18.52 -13.42 18.54
C ALA A 27 18.43 -12.55 17.26
N GLN A 28 18.73 -13.10 16.08
CA GLN A 28 18.45 -12.43 14.81
C GLN A 28 17.05 -12.81 14.29
N LYS A 29 16.09 -11.90 14.42
CA LYS A 29 14.84 -11.93 13.66
C LYS A 29 15.20 -12.00 12.17
N THR A 30 14.91 -13.11 11.52
CA THR A 30 15.08 -13.29 10.08
C THR A 30 14.24 -12.24 9.36
N THR A 31 14.89 -11.23 8.77
CA THR A 31 14.20 -10.13 8.09
C THR A 31 13.66 -10.64 6.75
N LYS A 32 12.44 -11.19 6.75
CA LYS A 32 11.76 -11.60 5.51
C LYS A 32 11.61 -10.39 4.59
N LYS A 33 12.27 -10.38 3.43
CA LYS A 33 12.10 -9.34 2.41
C LYS A 33 10.87 -9.69 1.56
N ARG A 34 9.97 -8.72 1.37
CA ARG A 34 8.80 -8.87 0.49
C ARG A 34 9.00 -8.09 -0.79
N LYS A 35 8.65 -8.71 -1.93
CA LYS A 35 8.58 -8.03 -3.23
C LYS A 35 7.12 -7.87 -3.63
N TYR A 36 6.73 -6.65 -3.97
CA TYR A 36 5.37 -6.29 -4.32
C TYR A 36 5.24 -6.17 -5.84
N PHE A 37 4.20 -6.78 -6.38
CA PHE A 37 3.82 -6.68 -7.78
C PHE A 37 2.39 -6.15 -7.85
N ILE A 38 2.24 -4.95 -8.41
CA ILE A 38 1.00 -4.19 -8.40
C ILE A 38 0.57 -3.97 -9.85
N GLY A 39 -0.73 -4.08 -10.13
CA GLY A 39 -1.30 -3.92 -11.46
C GLY A 39 -1.76 -5.23 -12.09
N SER A 40 -2.74 -5.10 -13.00
CA SER A 40 -3.37 -6.24 -13.69
C SER A 40 -2.37 -7.09 -14.49
N GLU A 41 -1.35 -6.44 -15.04
CA GLU A 41 -0.28 -7.05 -15.82
C GLU A 41 0.59 -7.99 -14.98
N HIS A 42 0.66 -7.76 -13.67
CA HIS A 42 1.46 -8.58 -12.76
C HIS A 42 0.66 -9.70 -12.10
N ILE A 43 -0.59 -9.44 -11.72
CA ILE A 43 -1.47 -10.41 -11.05
C ILE A 43 -1.78 -11.60 -11.97
N GLY A 44 -1.88 -11.38 -13.28
CA GLY A 44 -2.13 -12.44 -14.26
C GLY A 44 -0.94 -13.38 -14.53
N VAL A 45 0.24 -13.11 -13.97
CA VAL A 45 1.46 -13.89 -14.23
C VAL A 45 1.73 -14.85 -13.07
N PRO A 46 1.63 -16.18 -13.29
CA PRO A 46 1.97 -17.16 -12.25
C PRO A 46 3.44 -17.06 -11.86
N ARG A 47 3.71 -16.98 -10.55
CA ARG A 47 5.05 -16.90 -9.98
C ARG A 47 5.15 -17.82 -8.76
N ILE A 48 6.30 -18.47 -8.60
CA ILE A 48 6.57 -19.30 -7.43
C ILE A 48 6.65 -18.42 -6.17
N ASN A 49 6.16 -18.94 -5.04
CA ASN A 49 6.17 -18.27 -3.73
C ASN A 49 5.53 -16.88 -3.74
N THR A 50 4.51 -16.68 -4.57
CA THR A 50 3.80 -15.40 -4.69
C THR A 50 2.34 -15.61 -4.32
N GLU A 51 1.84 -14.83 -3.39
CA GLU A 51 0.44 -14.85 -2.95
C GLU A 51 -0.25 -13.52 -3.29
N ILE A 52 -1.56 -13.56 -3.50
CA ILE A 52 -2.36 -12.35 -3.72
C ILE A 52 -2.91 -11.92 -2.36
N GLU A 53 -2.49 -10.75 -1.91
CA GLU A 53 -2.88 -10.16 -0.64
C GLU A 53 -3.61 -8.83 -0.87
N THR A 54 -4.23 -8.33 0.19
CA THR A 54 -4.85 -6.99 0.22
C THR A 54 -4.38 -6.23 1.45
N PHE A 55 -4.23 -4.92 1.31
CA PHE A 55 -3.84 -4.02 2.38
C PHE A 55 -5.02 -3.60 3.27
N MET A 56 -6.26 -3.97 2.90
CA MET A 56 -7.47 -3.60 3.63
C MET A 56 -8.18 -4.79 4.25
N LYS A 57 -8.79 -4.58 5.41
CA LYS A 57 -9.75 -5.48 6.05
C LYS A 57 -10.93 -4.69 6.57
N ASP A 58 -12.15 -5.18 6.33
CA ASP A 58 -13.40 -4.52 6.74
C ASP A 58 -13.48 -3.03 6.32
N GLY A 59 -12.92 -2.72 5.15
CA GLY A 59 -12.85 -1.36 4.59
C GLY A 59 -11.91 -0.40 5.33
N MET A 60 -10.97 -0.92 6.12
CA MET A 60 -9.93 -0.18 6.83
C MET A 60 -8.54 -0.66 6.41
N ILE A 61 -7.56 0.23 6.40
CA ILE A 61 -6.15 -0.13 6.12
C ILE A 61 -5.59 -0.92 7.31
N GLU A 62 -5.01 -2.08 7.04
CA GLU A 62 -4.30 -2.91 8.02
C GLU A 62 -2.81 -3.03 7.71
N ASP A 63 -2.43 -3.32 6.46
CA ASP A 63 -1.03 -3.33 6.02
C ASP A 63 -0.65 -1.98 5.39
N TRP A 64 0.01 -1.14 6.18
CA TRP A 64 0.41 0.21 5.76
C TRP A 64 1.58 0.21 4.79
N ASP A 65 2.51 -0.74 4.92
CA ASP A 65 3.66 -0.85 4.03
C ASP A 65 3.18 -1.18 2.61
N MET A 66 2.22 -2.10 2.49
CA MET A 66 1.59 -2.45 1.22
C MET A 66 0.74 -1.31 0.67
N PHE A 67 -0.02 -0.61 1.53
CA PHE A 67 -0.80 0.57 1.13
C PHE A 67 0.10 1.66 0.53
N GLU A 68 1.24 1.93 1.15
CA GLU A 68 2.22 2.89 0.63
C GLU A 68 2.74 2.49 -0.76
N LYS A 69 3.03 1.21 -0.99
CA LYS A 69 3.44 0.73 -2.33
C LYS A 69 2.33 0.90 -3.36
N MET A 70 1.06 0.73 -2.97
CA MET A 70 -0.08 1.00 -3.83
C MET A 70 -0.19 2.50 -4.17
N VAL A 71 -0.02 3.39 -3.19
CA VAL A 71 -0.05 4.84 -3.42
C VAL A 71 1.11 5.26 -4.34
N ASP A 72 2.31 4.73 -4.13
CA ASP A 72 3.47 4.95 -5.01
C ASP A 72 3.14 4.51 -6.46
N TYR A 73 2.54 3.33 -6.63
CA TYR A 73 2.11 2.83 -7.94
C TYR A 73 1.05 3.72 -8.58
N ALA A 74 0.06 4.18 -7.82
CA ALA A 74 -1.03 5.01 -8.32
C ALA A 74 -0.50 6.34 -8.88
N TYR A 75 0.37 7.04 -8.15
CA TYR A 75 0.97 8.28 -8.66
C TYR A 75 1.83 8.06 -9.91
N ALA A 76 2.65 7.01 -9.92
CA ALA A 76 3.59 6.75 -11.01
C ALA A 76 2.94 6.19 -12.29
N ASN A 77 1.98 5.27 -12.16
CA ASN A 77 1.47 4.47 -13.29
C ASN A 77 -0.01 4.72 -13.62
N VAL A 78 -0.78 5.29 -12.69
CA VAL A 78 -2.21 5.58 -12.91
C VAL A 78 -2.40 7.07 -13.21
N PHE A 79 -1.94 7.93 -12.30
CA PHE A 79 -2.12 9.38 -12.40
C PHE A 79 -1.05 10.07 -13.24
N PHE A 80 0.14 9.48 -13.34
CA PHE A 80 1.32 10.11 -13.96
C PHE A 80 1.57 11.52 -13.41
N ALA A 81 1.51 11.66 -12.08
CA ALA A 81 1.59 12.94 -11.39
C ALA A 81 2.41 12.84 -10.11
N GLU A 82 3.02 13.94 -9.70
CA GLU A 82 3.71 14.05 -8.41
C GLU A 82 2.72 14.46 -7.30
N SER A 83 2.73 13.73 -6.19
CA SER A 83 1.82 13.93 -5.05
C SER A 83 1.83 15.35 -4.48
N LYS A 84 3.01 16.00 -4.43
CA LYS A 84 3.18 17.35 -3.88
C LYS A 84 2.42 18.47 -4.60
N TYR A 85 1.92 18.20 -5.81
CA TYR A 85 1.13 19.14 -6.59
C TYR A 85 -0.37 18.78 -6.63
N GLN A 86 -0.78 17.71 -5.96
CA GLN A 86 -2.13 17.14 -6.09
C GLN A 86 -2.82 17.10 -4.72
N PRO A 87 -3.88 17.90 -4.48
CA PRO A 87 -4.70 17.74 -3.29
C PRO A 87 -5.38 16.37 -3.33
N VAL A 88 -5.54 15.74 -2.16
CA VAL A 88 -6.11 14.39 -2.06
C VAL A 88 -7.39 14.38 -1.25
N LEU A 89 -8.34 13.57 -1.70
CA LEU A 89 -9.58 13.26 -1.00
C LEU A 89 -9.65 11.74 -0.82
N PHE A 90 -9.81 11.31 0.43
CA PHE A 90 -10.07 9.91 0.76
C PHE A 90 -11.47 9.73 1.30
N SER A 91 -12.05 8.56 1.02
CA SER A 91 -13.29 8.10 1.61
C SER A 91 -13.02 7.00 2.63
N GLU A 92 -13.82 6.94 3.71
CA GLU A 92 -13.65 5.94 4.77
C GLU A 92 -14.97 5.36 5.31
N CYS A 93 -14.86 4.21 5.96
CA CYS A 93 -15.96 3.61 6.72
C CYS A 93 -16.35 4.47 7.93
N ALA A 94 -17.65 4.50 8.26
CA ALA A 94 -18.18 5.39 9.30
C ALA A 94 -17.63 5.12 10.72
N TRP A 95 -17.12 3.91 10.97
CA TRP A 95 -16.57 3.44 12.25
C TRP A 95 -15.04 3.34 12.26
N ASN A 96 -14.34 4.00 11.32
CA ASN A 96 -12.88 3.97 11.29
C ASN A 96 -12.27 4.62 12.55
N ALA A 97 -11.26 3.96 13.12
CA ALA A 97 -10.59 4.40 14.33
C ALA A 97 -9.86 5.73 14.11
N LYS A 98 -9.87 6.60 15.12
CA LYS A 98 -9.23 7.92 15.03
C LYS A 98 -7.74 7.82 14.70
N GLN A 99 -7.06 6.86 15.31
CA GLN A 99 -5.62 6.64 15.14
C GLN A 99 -5.27 6.25 13.69
N LYS A 100 -6.12 5.46 13.03
CA LYS A 100 -5.91 5.11 11.60
C LYS A 100 -6.06 6.33 10.70
N ARG A 101 -6.98 7.25 11.02
CA ARG A 101 -7.14 8.51 10.28
C ARG A 101 -5.94 9.44 10.47
N GLU A 102 -5.46 9.57 11.69
CA GLU A 102 -4.27 10.37 12.00
C GLU A 102 -3.05 9.79 11.26
N LYS A 103 -2.86 8.46 11.28
CA LYS A 103 -1.79 7.81 10.53
C LYS A 103 -1.89 8.02 9.02
N LEU A 104 -3.09 7.94 8.44
CA LEU A 104 -3.30 8.24 7.01
C LEU A 104 -2.94 9.69 6.70
N MET A 105 -3.39 10.63 7.54
CA MET A 105 -3.11 12.05 7.37
C MET A 105 -1.61 12.35 7.47
N GLU A 106 -0.94 11.83 8.50
CA GLU A 106 0.50 11.92 8.71
C GLU A 106 1.25 11.42 7.47
N LEU A 107 0.91 10.21 7.00
CA LEU A 107 1.52 9.62 5.81
C LEU A 107 1.40 10.54 4.58
N MET A 108 0.19 11.07 4.31
CA MET A 108 -0.03 11.89 3.12
C MET A 108 0.69 13.25 3.19
N PHE A 109 0.78 13.88 4.37
CA PHE A 109 1.47 15.16 4.51
C PHE A 109 2.99 15.02 4.63
N GLU A 110 3.47 14.08 5.43
CA GLU A 110 4.89 13.98 5.75
C GLU A 110 5.66 13.25 4.67
N LYS A 111 5.17 12.09 4.22
CA LYS A 111 5.84 11.29 3.18
C LYS A 111 5.52 11.80 1.78
N TYR A 112 4.24 12.05 1.49
CA TYR A 112 3.79 12.40 0.13
C TYR A 112 3.70 13.92 -0.12
N ASN A 113 3.85 14.75 0.91
CA ASN A 113 3.84 16.22 0.83
C ASN A 113 2.64 16.79 0.06
N VAL A 114 1.46 16.19 0.19
CA VAL A 114 0.26 16.68 -0.49
C VAL A 114 -0.08 18.11 -0.04
N PRO A 115 -0.51 19.00 -0.95
CA PRO A 115 -0.80 20.39 -0.62
C PRO A 115 -2.07 20.55 0.23
N ALA A 116 -3.00 19.60 0.16
CA ALA A 116 -4.21 19.54 0.97
C ALA A 116 -4.72 18.11 1.07
N PHE A 117 -5.39 17.81 2.19
CA PHE A 117 -5.97 16.51 2.49
C PHE A 117 -7.40 16.69 3.00
N PHE A 118 -8.33 15.91 2.47
CA PHE A 118 -9.70 15.84 2.97
C PHE A 118 -10.14 14.39 3.15
N LEU A 119 -10.86 14.11 4.24
CA LEU A 119 -11.37 12.79 4.57
C LEU A 119 -12.88 12.85 4.79
N VAL A 120 -13.62 11.98 4.12
CA VAL A 120 -15.09 11.98 4.14
C VAL A 120 -15.64 10.56 4.31
N LYS A 121 -16.79 10.43 4.96
CA LYS A 121 -17.44 9.13 5.14
C LYS A 121 -18.06 8.65 3.83
N ASN A 122 -17.91 7.36 3.53
CA ASN A 122 -18.47 6.72 2.32
C ASN A 122 -19.95 7.05 2.10
N ALA A 123 -20.76 7.03 3.17
CA ALA A 123 -22.21 7.28 3.10
C ALA A 123 -22.59 8.68 2.58
N VAL A 124 -21.66 9.64 2.60
CA VAL A 124 -21.89 11.02 2.12
C VAL A 124 -21.53 11.18 0.65
N LEU A 125 -20.69 10.29 0.09
CA LEU A 125 -20.21 10.34 -1.29
C LEU A 125 -21.02 9.48 -2.28
N ALA A 126 -21.99 8.71 -1.76
CA ALA A 126 -22.79 7.76 -2.54
C ALA A 126 -23.84 8.44 -3.42
#